data_AF-A0A7L4RIQ1-F1
#
_entry.id   AF-A0A7L4RIQ1-F1
#
_cell.length_a   1.000
_cell.length_b   1.000
_cell.length_c   1.000
_cell.angle_alpha   90.00
_cell.angle_beta   90.00
_cell.angle_gamma   90.00
#
_symmetry.space_group_name_H-M   'P 1'
#
loop_
_entity.id
_entity.type
_entity.pdbx_description
1 polymer ?
#
loop_
_entity_poly.entity_id
_entity_poly.type
_entity_poly.pdbx_seq_one_letter_code
_entity_poly.pdbx_strand_id
1 'polypeptide(L)'
;MELEAVYRDLLGIGLAQHDAALLADCIAKSKSCSWINNDNIGKENVRGLVNYIKNNNIPIELAIRHLETRDKFLWEVKAIEKK
;
A
#
# COMPACT_ATOMS: atom_id res chain seq x y z
N MET A 1 -10.47 2.63 -10.14
CA MET A 1 -9.89 3.91 -9.68
C MET A 1 -8.79 4.28 -10.65
N GLU A 2 -8.56 5.56 -10.90
CA GLU A 2 -7.46 6.01 -11.77
C GLU A 2 -6.13 5.94 -11.03
N LEU A 3 -5.08 5.42 -11.68
CA LEU A 3 -3.76 5.18 -11.08
C LEU A 3 -3.16 6.47 -10.50
N GLU A 4 -3.21 7.57 -11.24
CA GLU A 4 -2.65 8.86 -10.83
C GLU A 4 -3.35 9.43 -9.59
N ALA A 5 -4.67 9.24 -9.47
CA ALA A 5 -5.42 9.67 -8.29
C ALA A 5 -5.01 8.87 -7.06
N VAL A 6 -4.94 7.54 -7.18
CA VAL A 6 -4.49 6.67 -6.09
C VAL A 6 -3.06 7.03 -5.67
N TYR A 7 -2.17 7.24 -6.63
CA TYR A 7 -0.78 7.62 -6.35
C TYR A 7 -0.68 8.92 -5.53
N ARG A 8 -1.42 9.96 -5.92
CA ARG A 8 -1.44 11.24 -5.20
C ARG A 8 -2.00 11.11 -3.79
N ASP A 9 -3.06 10.35 -3.62
CA ASP A 9 -3.66 10.11 -2.30
C ASP A 9 -2.67 9.39 -1.39
N LEU A 10 -1.96 8.38 -1.91
CA LEU A 10 -0.93 7.64 -1.18
C LEU A 10 0.27 8.52 -0.78
N LEU A 11 0.69 9.43 -1.65
CA LEU A 11 1.70 10.44 -1.31
C LEU A 11 1.20 11.40 -0.21
N GLY A 12 -0.08 11.80 -0.25
CA GLY A 12 -0.70 12.63 0.77
C GLY A 12 -0.76 11.96 2.16
N ILE A 13 -0.79 10.63 2.20
CA ILE A 13 -0.68 9.83 3.44
C ILE A 13 0.76 9.78 3.97
N GLY A 14 1.75 10.21 3.17
CA GLY A 14 3.16 10.23 3.54
C GLY A 14 3.91 8.95 3.18
N LEU A 15 3.44 8.17 2.21
CA LEU A 15 4.20 7.04 1.68
C LEU A 15 5.38 7.53 0.83
N ALA A 16 6.48 6.76 0.85
CA ALA A 16 7.60 6.97 -0.07
C ALA A 16 7.11 6.84 -1.53
N GLN A 17 7.73 7.60 -2.45
CA GLN A 17 7.31 7.62 -3.86
C GLN A 17 7.31 6.22 -4.49
N HIS A 18 8.30 5.40 -4.16
CA HIS A 18 8.39 4.04 -4.68
C HIS A 18 7.23 3.16 -4.22
N ASP A 19 6.92 3.18 -2.91
CA ASP A 19 5.82 2.41 -2.34
C ASP A 19 4.46 2.88 -2.82
N ALA A 20 4.27 4.19 -2.90
CA ALA A 20 3.06 4.79 -3.43
C ALA A 20 2.83 4.35 -4.88
N ALA A 21 3.88 4.35 -5.72
CA ALA A 21 3.78 3.94 -7.12
C ALA A 21 3.44 2.45 -7.27
N LEU A 22 4.12 1.58 -6.51
CA LEU A 22 3.86 0.14 -6.53
C LEU A 22 2.43 -0.17 -6.06
N LEU A 23 2.05 0.37 -4.90
CA LEU A 23 0.72 0.14 -4.34
C LEU A 23 -0.39 0.72 -5.22
N ALA A 24 -0.20 1.90 -5.81
CA ALA A 24 -1.15 2.49 -6.75
C ALA A 24 -1.34 1.61 -7.99
N ASP A 25 -0.26 1.07 -8.55
CA ASP A 25 -0.34 0.14 -9.68
C ASP A 25 -1.09 -1.14 -9.31
N CYS A 26 -0.88 -1.67 -8.10
CA CYS A 26 -1.59 -2.86 -7.62
C CYS A 26 -3.08 -2.62 -7.41
N ILE A 27 -3.43 -1.48 -6.81
CA ILE A 27 -4.83 -1.06 -6.60
C ILE A 27 -5.52 -0.81 -7.94
N ALA A 28 -4.90 -0.05 -8.84
CA ALA A 28 -5.51 0.35 -10.12
C ALA A 28 -5.73 -0.85 -11.04
N LYS A 29 -4.82 -1.83 -11.02
CA LYS A 29 -4.90 -3.05 -11.84
C LYS A 29 -5.57 -4.22 -11.12
N SER A 30 -6.03 -4.04 -9.89
CA SER A 30 -6.62 -5.11 -9.06
C SER A 30 -5.74 -6.37 -9.02
N LYS A 31 -4.42 -6.20 -8.86
CA LYS A 31 -3.45 -7.31 -8.83
C LYS A 31 -2.85 -7.46 -7.43
N SER A 32 -2.52 -8.70 -7.09
CA SER A 32 -1.69 -8.99 -5.93
C SER A 32 -0.24 -8.63 -6.22
N CYS A 33 0.45 -8.08 -5.22
CA CYS A 33 1.86 -7.74 -5.33
C CYS A 33 2.54 -7.80 -3.97
N SER A 34 3.84 -8.08 -3.99
CA SER A 34 4.67 -8.04 -2.80
C SER A 34 6.03 -7.46 -3.15
N TRP A 35 6.58 -6.70 -2.22
CA TRP A 35 7.91 -6.12 -2.36
C TRP A 35 8.53 -5.89 -0.98
N ILE A 36 9.84 -5.69 -0.97
CA ILE A 36 10.61 -5.43 0.23
C ILE A 36 11.41 -4.15 0.02
N ASN A 37 11.35 -3.23 0.96
CA ASN A 37 12.14 -2.02 0.97
C ASN A 37 12.78 -1.78 2.34
N ASN A 38 13.54 -0.70 2.47
CA ASN A 38 14.07 -0.15 3.71
C ASN A 38 13.48 1.23 4.03
N ASP A 39 12.38 1.60 3.36
CA ASP A 39 11.72 2.88 3.57
C ASP A 39 10.92 2.80 4.87
N ASN A 40 11.25 3.67 5.82
CA ASN A 40 10.58 3.68 7.10
C ASN A 40 9.12 4.16 6.93
N ILE A 41 8.19 3.37 7.44
CA ILE A 41 6.77 3.73 7.47
C ILE A 41 6.29 3.94 8.90
N GLY A 42 5.88 5.17 9.19
CA GLY A 42 5.34 5.54 10.51
C GLY A 42 3.99 4.89 10.78
N LYS A 43 3.65 4.71 12.07
CA LYS A 43 2.34 4.20 12.51
C LYS A 43 1.16 5.03 11.98
N GLU A 44 1.34 6.34 11.90
CA GLU A 44 0.32 7.25 11.34
C GLU A 44 0.07 6.99 9.85
N ASN A 45 1.14 6.75 9.07
CA ASN A 45 1.03 6.43 7.64
C ASN A 45 0.30 5.10 7.44
N VAL A 46 0.64 4.07 8.23
CA VAL A 46 -0.07 2.78 8.20
C VAL A 46 -1.55 2.97 8.53
N ARG A 47 -1.87 3.76 9.55
CA ARG A 47 -3.26 4.06 9.94
C ARG A 47 -4.00 4.82 8.82
N GLY A 48 -3.37 5.81 8.22
CA GLY A 48 -3.90 6.56 7.09
C GLY A 48 -4.20 5.65 5.90
N LEU A 49 -3.28 4.72 5.61
CA LEU A 49 -3.42 3.76 4.53
C LEU A 49 -4.58 2.78 4.74
N VAL A 50 -4.70 2.21 5.94
CA VAL A 50 -5.82 1.32 6.29
C VAL A 50 -7.16 2.07 6.18
N ASN A 51 -7.22 3.31 6.66
CA ASN A 51 -8.43 4.14 6.53
C ASN A 51 -8.76 4.45 5.07
N TYR A 52 -7.76 4.78 4.25
CA TYR A 52 -7.93 5.05 2.82
C TYR A 52 -8.50 3.84 2.09
N ILE A 53 -7.94 2.64 2.30
CA ILE A 53 -8.42 1.38 1.69
C ILE A 53 -9.87 1.12 2.10
N LYS A 54 -10.18 1.26 3.39
CA LYS A 54 -11.52 1.01 3.93
C LYS A 54 -12.56 2.02 3.42
N ASN A 55 -12.26 3.31 3.49
CA ASN A 55 -13.19 4.37 3.12
C ASN A 55 -13.51 4.38 1.62
N ASN A 56 -12.55 3.97 0.78
CA ASN A 56 -12.74 3.87 -0.66
C ASN A 56 -13.25 2.50 -1.13
N ASN A 57 -13.57 1.58 -0.20
CA ASN A 57 -14.01 0.21 -0.51
C ASN A 57 -13.09 -0.51 -1.52
N ILE A 58 -11.78 -0.31 -1.36
CA ILE A 58 -10.78 -0.90 -2.26
C ILE A 58 -10.69 -2.40 -1.94
N PRO A 59 -10.94 -3.30 -2.91
CA PRO A 59 -11.04 -4.74 -2.66
C PRO A 59 -9.64 -5.38 -2.57
N ILE A 60 -8.86 -4.98 -1.58
CA ILE A 60 -7.53 -5.55 -1.31
C ILE A 60 -7.37 -5.87 0.18
N GLU A 61 -6.57 -6.89 0.46
CA GLU A 61 -5.98 -7.12 1.80
C GLU A 61 -4.54 -6.58 1.77
N LEU A 62 -4.19 -5.76 2.76
CA LEU A 62 -2.84 -5.20 2.91
C LEU A 62 -2.21 -5.71 4.21
N ALA A 63 -1.00 -6.24 4.12
CA ALA A 63 -0.14 -6.54 5.25
C ALA A 63 1.23 -5.88 5.08
N ILE A 64 1.71 -5.22 6.14
CA ILE A 64 3.04 -4.62 6.20
C ILE A 64 3.73 -5.21 7.42
N ARG A 65 4.87 -5.89 7.22
CA ARG A 65 5.63 -6.57 8.29
C ARG A 65 7.03 -6.01 8.38
N HIS A 66 7.46 -5.63 9.58
CA HIS A 66 8.83 -5.23 9.81
C HIS A 66 9.71 -6.48 9.97
N LEU A 67 10.72 -6.61 9.11
CA LEU A 67 11.75 -7.63 9.16
C LEU A 67 12.93 -7.08 9.99
N GLU A 68 12.79 -7.11 11.31
CA GLU A 68 13.72 -6.46 12.27
C GLU A 68 15.19 -6.85 12.07
N THR A 69 15.46 -8.09 11.65
CA THR A 69 16.82 -8.60 11.42
C THR A 69 17.53 -7.96 10.22
N ARG A 70 16.79 -7.25 9.36
CA ARG A 70 17.29 -6.67 8.12
C ARG A 70 16.96 -5.19 7.97
N ASP A 71 16.28 -4.58 8.94
CA ASP A 71 15.75 -3.20 8.90
C ASP A 71 14.99 -2.93 7.59
N LYS A 72 14.05 -3.83 7.28
CA LYS A 72 13.28 -3.83 6.03
C LYS A 72 11.80 -4.02 6.30
N PHE A 73 10.96 -3.49 5.43
CA PHE A 73 9.52 -3.73 5.45
C PHE A 73 9.13 -4.65 4.29
N LEU A 74 8.43 -5.73 4.63
CA LEU A 74 7.75 -6.59 3.67
C LEU A 74 6.32 -6.06 3.48
N TRP A 75 6.00 -5.74 2.24
CA TRP A 75 4.68 -5.34 1.80
C TRP A 75 4.01 -6.50 1.07
N GLU A 76 2.77 -6.80 1.46
CA GLU A 76 1.94 -7.83 0.82
C GLU A 76 0.57 -7.24 0.55
N VAL A 77 0.22 -7.14 -0.73
CA VAL A 77 -1.08 -6.70 -1.22
C VAL A 77 -1.73 -7.89 -1.92
N LYS A 78 -2.94 -8.25 -1.50
CA LYS A 78 -3.71 -9.33 -2.11
C LYS A 78 -4.99 -8.77 -2.67
N ALA A 79 -5.20 -8.92 -3.99
CA ALA A 79 -6.46 -8.58 -4.60
C ALA A 79 -7.55 -9.54 -4.12
N ILE A 80 -8.69 -8.99 -3.69
CA ILE A 80 -9.88 -9.76 -3.36
C ILE A 80 -10.73 -9.81 -4.63
N GLU A 81 -10.91 -11.01 -5.18
CA GLU A 81 -11.89 -11.19 -6.25
C GLU A 81 -13.28 -10.90 -5.70
N LYS A 82 -13.97 -9.91 -6.27
CA LYS A 82 -15.40 -9.71 -6.02
C LYS A 82 -16.12 -10.89 -6.68
N LYS A 83 -16.57 -11.85 -5.86
CA LYS A 83 -17.57 -12.85 -6.26
C LYS A 83 -18.91 -12.21 -6.55
#